data_AF-G5R0H0-F1
#
_entry.id   AF-G5R0H0-F1
#
_cell.length_a   1.000
_cell.length_b   1.000
_cell.length_c   1.000
_cell.angle_alpha   90.00
_cell.angle_beta   90.00
_cell.angle_gamma   90.00
#
_symmetry.space_group_name_H-M   'P 1'
#
loop_
_entity.id
_entity.type
_entity.pdbx_description
1 polymer ?
#
loop_
_entity_poly.entity_id
_entity_poly.type
_entity_poly.pdbx_seq_one_letter_code
_entity_poly.pdbx_strand_id
1 'polypeptide(L)'
;LNGAFPTLNWQAPPSTYLAWIDLRPLGIDDQKLQHTLIHQEKVAIMPGDTYGAEGRGFVRLNAGCPRLKLEKGVNGLINAIRTVR
;
A
#
# COMPACT_ATOMS: atom_id res chain seq x y z
N LEU A 1 -4.48 -1.67 8.15
CA LEU A 1 -3.54 -0.53 7.99
C LEU A 1 -3.62 0.44 9.16
N ASN A 2 -4.74 1.09 9.43
CA ASN A 2 -4.85 2.07 10.54
C ASN A 2 -4.43 1.51 11.91
N GLY A 3 -4.68 0.23 12.20
CA GLY A 3 -4.19 -0.40 13.44
C GLY A 3 -2.66 -0.51 13.54
N ALA A 4 -1.96 -0.59 12.40
CA ALA A 4 -0.49 -0.62 12.35
C ALA A 4 0.11 0.79 12.21
N PHE A 5 -0.57 1.69 11.48
CA PHE A 5 -0.14 3.05 11.22
C PHE A 5 -1.31 4.02 11.41
N PRO A 6 -1.60 4.45 12.65
CA PRO A 6 -2.76 5.30 12.94
C PRO A 6 -2.71 6.64 12.21
N THR A 7 -1.52 7.18 11.94
CA THR A 7 -1.30 8.44 11.22
C THR A 7 -1.82 8.44 9.79
N LEU A 8 -2.04 7.27 9.18
CA LEU A 8 -2.65 7.18 7.85
C LEU A 8 -4.12 7.60 7.86
N ASN A 9 -4.84 7.32 8.94
CA ASN A 9 -6.28 7.55 9.08
C ASN A 9 -7.09 7.23 7.80
N TRP A 10 -6.73 6.14 7.12
CA TRP A 10 -7.30 5.83 5.82
C TRP A 10 -8.77 5.44 5.94
N GLN A 11 -9.60 5.93 5.02
CA GLN A 11 -11.03 5.64 4.94
C GLN A 11 -11.34 4.85 3.67
N ALA A 12 -12.26 3.89 3.77
CA ALA A 12 -12.70 3.16 2.59
C ALA A 12 -13.39 4.12 1.60
N PRO A 13 -13.12 3.99 0.28
CA PRO A 13 -13.77 4.84 -0.70
C PRO A 13 -15.27 4.52 -0.76
N PRO A 14 -16.13 5.50 -1.13
CA PRO A 14 -17.57 5.28 -1.26
C PRO A 14 -17.93 4.34 -2.42
N SER A 15 -16.99 4.09 -3.34
CA SER A 15 -17.19 3.22 -4.50
C SER A 15 -15.88 2.52 -4.91
N THR A 16 -16.04 1.53 -5.80
CA THR A 16 -15.00 0.65 -6.34
C THR A 16 -14.45 -0.40 -5.34
N TYR A 17 -13.73 -1.37 -5.87
CA TYR A 17 -12.97 -2.37 -5.10
C TYR A 17 -11.47 -2.06 -5.04
N LEU A 18 -11.07 -0.84 -5.44
CA LEU A 18 -9.69 -0.40 -5.47
C LEU A 18 -9.42 0.52 -4.28
N ALA A 19 -8.56 0.09 -3.37
CA ALA A 19 -8.09 0.92 -2.27
C ALA A 19 -6.95 1.82 -2.79
N TRP A 20 -7.21 3.13 -2.79
CA TRP A 20 -6.20 4.16 -3.06
C TRP A 20 -5.70 4.70 -1.72
N ILE A 21 -4.45 4.38 -1.39
CA ILE A 21 -3.93 4.52 -0.03
C ILE A 21 -2.81 5.55 -0.04
N ASP A 22 -3.04 6.67 0.64
CA ASP A 22 -2.05 7.72 0.86
C ASP A 22 -1.03 7.27 1.92
N LEU A 23 0.23 7.12 1.54
CA LEU A 23 1.34 6.77 2.44
C LEU A 23 2.25 7.96 2.76
N ARG A 24 1.98 9.15 2.20
CA ARG A 24 2.78 10.37 2.42
C ARG A 24 2.94 10.72 3.91
N PRO A 25 1.94 10.53 4.80
CA PRO A 25 2.11 10.78 6.23
C PRO A 25 3.19 9.94 6.91
N LEU A 26 3.70 8.89 6.25
CA LEU A 26 4.77 8.04 6.78
C LEU A 26 6.17 8.49 6.36
N GLY A 27 6.29 9.39 5.38
CA GLY A 27 7.57 9.92 4.91
C GLY A 27 8.51 8.87 4.31
N ILE A 28 7.95 7.80 3.74
CA ILE A 28 8.72 6.69 3.15
C ILE A 28 9.05 6.96 1.67
N ASP A 29 10.12 6.34 1.20
CA ASP A 29 10.53 6.39 -0.20
C ASP A 29 9.78 5.34 -1.04
N ASP A 30 9.10 5.79 -2.10
CA ASP A 30 8.26 4.95 -2.97
C ASP A 30 9.06 3.83 -3.65
N GLN A 31 10.29 4.12 -4.09
CA GLN A 31 11.13 3.16 -4.82
C GLN A 31 11.64 2.06 -3.87
N LYS A 32 12.08 2.43 -2.66
CA LYS A 32 12.44 1.47 -1.62
C LYS A 32 11.24 0.62 -1.21
N LEU A 33 10.08 1.22 -1.00
CA LEU A 33 8.86 0.48 -0.68
C LEU A 33 8.55 -0.54 -1.77
N GLN A 34 8.57 -0.12 -3.04
CA GLN A 34 8.27 -1.00 -4.17
C GLN A 34 9.31 -2.12 -4.29
N HIS A 35 10.59 -1.83 -4.09
CA HIS A 35 11.64 -2.82 -4.06
C HIS A 35 11.39 -3.88 -2.97
N THR A 36 11.11 -3.45 -1.74
CA THR A 36 10.84 -4.36 -0.62
C THR A 36 9.57 -5.19 -0.85
N LEU A 37 8.49 -4.58 -1.36
CA LEU A 37 7.25 -5.29 -1.71
C LEU A 37 7.51 -6.45 -2.69
N ILE A 38 8.26 -6.20 -3.77
CA ILE A 38 8.51 -7.20 -4.81
C ILE A 38 9.54 -8.24 -4.38
N HIS A 39 10.68 -7.79 -3.86
CA HIS A 39 11.83 -8.67 -3.65
C HIS A 39 11.81 -9.37 -2.29
N GLN A 40 11.32 -8.73 -1.24
CA GLN A 40 11.25 -9.31 0.10
C GLN A 40 9.89 -9.95 0.37
N GLU A 41 8.81 -9.17 0.28
CA GLU A 41 7.47 -9.64 0.67
C GLU A 41 6.78 -10.50 -0.41
N LYS A 42 7.32 -10.50 -1.63
CA LYS A 42 6.74 -11.20 -2.80
C LYS A 42 5.28 -10.79 -3.07
N VAL A 43 4.96 -9.52 -2.82
CA VAL A 43 3.64 -8.93 -3.03
C VAL A 43 3.72 -7.87 -4.11
N ALA A 44 2.94 -8.05 -5.18
CA ALA A 44 2.75 -7.03 -6.21
C ALA A 44 1.57 -6.12 -5.86
N ILE A 45 1.88 -4.92 -5.38
CA ILE A 45 0.94 -3.81 -5.23
C ILE A 45 1.38 -2.72 -6.22
N MET A 46 0.40 -2.08 -6.86
CA MET A 46 0.70 -1.09 -7.90
C MET A 46 1.18 0.22 -7.24
N PRO A 47 2.37 0.72 -7.59
CA PRO A 47 2.84 2.01 -7.10
C PRO A 47 2.03 3.13 -7.75
N GLY A 48 1.70 4.15 -6.97
CA GLY A 48 0.78 5.20 -7.39
C GLY A 48 1.35 6.14 -8.45
N ASP A 49 2.67 6.28 -8.53
CA ASP A 49 3.37 7.06 -9.56
C ASP A 49 3.11 6.57 -11.00
N THR A 50 2.65 5.31 -11.15
CA THR A 50 2.11 4.77 -12.42
C THR A 50 0.99 5.64 -13.01
N TYR A 51 0.29 6.42 -12.16
CA TYR A 51 -0.80 7.31 -12.55
C TYR A 51 -0.37 8.78 -12.73
N GLY A 52 0.93 9.07 -12.69
CA GLY A 52 1.46 10.43 -12.80
C GLY A 52 1.93 11.01 -11.47
N ALA A 53 2.29 12.30 -11.50
CA ALA A 53 2.90 12.99 -10.37
C ALA A 53 1.99 13.07 -9.14
N GLU A 54 0.68 13.05 -9.37
CA GLU A 54 -0.42 13.10 -8.40
C GLU A 54 -0.53 11.82 -7.58
N GLY A 55 -0.04 10.70 -8.12
CA GLY A 55 -0.04 9.40 -7.43
C GLY A 55 1.22 9.10 -6.64
N ARG A 56 2.21 10.01 -6.62
CA ARG A 56 3.41 9.85 -5.78
C ARG A 56 3.05 9.78 -4.29
N GLY A 57 3.64 8.84 -3.58
CA GLY A 57 3.33 8.52 -2.19
C GLY A 57 2.04 7.73 -2.01
N PHE A 58 1.39 7.26 -3.08
CA PHE A 58 0.22 6.38 -3.01
C PHE A 58 0.54 4.96 -3.46
N VAL A 59 -0.32 4.03 -3.06
CA VAL A 59 -0.40 2.69 -3.65
C VAL A 59 -1.85 2.35 -4.02
N ARG A 60 -2.03 1.54 -5.07
CA ARG A 60 -3.33 0.98 -5.46
C ARG A 60 -3.40 -0.50 -5.14
N LEU A 61 -4.23 -0.86 -4.17
CA LEU A 61 -4.48 -2.23 -3.76
C LEU A 61 -5.85 -2.70 -4.28
N ASN A 62 -5.88 -3.86 -4.94
CA ASN A 62 -7.13 -4.47 -5.40
C ASN A 62 -7.74 -5.36 -4.29
N ALA A 63 -8.91 -4.97 -3.77
CA ALA A 63 -9.65 -5.70 -2.75
C ALA A 63 -10.70 -6.69 -3.32
N GLY A 64 -10.89 -6.72 -4.64
CA GLY A 64 -11.77 -7.66 -5.35
C GLY A 64 -11.20 -9.06 -5.48
N CYS A 65 -10.82 -9.67 -4.36
CA CYS A 65 -10.26 -11.02 -4.29
C CYS A 65 -10.66 -11.74 -2.98
N PRO A 66 -10.44 -13.07 -2.86
CA PRO A 66 -10.73 -13.79 -1.62
C PRO A 66 -10.00 -13.17 -0.42
N ARG A 67 -10.67 -13.15 0.74
CA ARG A 67 -10.15 -12.49 1.94
C ARG A 67 -8.75 -12.99 2.34
N LEU A 68 -8.48 -14.29 2.25
CA LEU A 68 -7.17 -14.87 2.54
C LEU A 68 -6.05 -14.29 1.65
N LYS A 69 -6.36 -13.97 0.38
CA LYS A 69 -5.39 -13.34 -0.53
C LYS A 69 -5.18 -11.88 -0.15
N LEU A 70 -6.26 -11.17 0.18
CA LEU A 70 -6.19 -9.78 0.63
C LEU A 70 -5.36 -9.65 1.92
N GLU A 71 -5.55 -10.56 2.89
CA GLU A 71 -4.78 -10.58 4.14
C GLU A 71 -3.28 -10.75 3.90
N LYS A 72 -2.88 -11.64 2.98
CA LYS A 72 -1.47 -11.77 2.58
C LYS A 72 -0.92 -10.47 1.99
N GLY A 73 -1.66 -9.82 1.10
CA GLY A 73 -1.25 -8.56 0.48
C GLY A 73 -1.12 -7.41 1.48
N VAL A 74 -2.08 -7.29 2.40
CA VAL A 74 -2.06 -6.27 3.46
C VAL A 74 -0.93 -6.52 4.46
N ASN A 75 -0.69 -7.76 4.85
CA ASN A 75 0.42 -8.10 5.74
C ASN A 75 1.78 -7.80 5.10
N GLY A 76 1.97 -8.17 3.83
CA GLY A 76 3.17 -7.82 3.07
C GLY A 76 3.37 -6.30 2.98
N LEU A 77 2.31 -5.53 2.73
CA LEU A 77 2.39 -4.06 2.74
C LEU A 77 2.81 -3.52 4.10
N ILE A 78 2.25 -4.03 5.20
CA ILE A 78 2.61 -3.59 6.55
C ILE A 78 4.08 -3.89 6.86
N ASN A 79 4.58 -5.08 6.50
CA ASN A 79 5.96 -5.48 6.70
C ASN A 79 6.94 -4.65 5.85
N ALA A 80 6.62 -4.42 4.58
CA ALA A 80 7.43 -3.59 3.70
C ALA A 80 7.55 -2.16 4.24
N ILE A 81 6.43 -1.54 4.65
CA ILE A 81 6.44 -0.20 5.26
C ILE A 81 7.32 -0.16 6.52
N ARG A 82 7.24 -1.18 7.39
CA ARG A 82 8.09 -1.25 8.60
C ARG A 82 9.57 -1.41 8.28
N THR A 83 9.92 -2.02 7.15
CA THR A 83 11.30 -2.28 6.75
C THR A 83 11.96 -1.02 6.18
N VAL A 84 11.20 -0.16 5.49
CA VAL A 84 11.73 1.02 4.80
C VAL A 84 11.59 2.32 5.60
N ARG A 85 11.02 2.23 6.80
CA ARG A 85 10.87 3.33 7.75
C ARG A 85 12.05 3.35 8.72
#